data_AF-A0A7X6TIU7-F1
#
_entry.id   AF-A0A7X6TIU7-F1
#
_cell.length_a   1.000
_cell.length_b   1.000
_cell.length_c   1.000
_cell.angle_alpha   90.00
_cell.angle_beta   90.00
_cell.angle_gamma   90.00
#
_symmetry.space_group_name_H-M   'P 1'
#
loop_
_entity.id
_entity.type
_entity.pdbx_description
1 polymer ?
#
loop_
_entity_poly.entity_id
_entity_poly.type
_entity_poly.pdbx_seq_one_letter_code
_entity_poly.pdbx_strand_id
1 'polypeptide(L)'
;MSAPLTIVFMGTPDFAVPSLQALLAGPNRVAAVVCQPDRGSGRGKKVSPPPVKVVAEQAGLPVLQPESVRTPAFLEAIRALAPDLLVVVAYGRILP
;
A
#
# COMPACT_ATOMS: atom_id res chain seq x y z
N MET A 1 -21.78 5.98 -16.65
CA MET A 1 -20.40 5.76 -16.16
C MET A 1 -20.48 4.72 -15.06
N SER A 2 -19.55 3.76 -15.02
CA SER A 2 -19.50 2.78 -13.93
C SER A 2 -19.15 3.45 -12.60
N ALA A 3 -19.61 2.87 -11.48
CA ALA A 3 -19.30 3.37 -10.15
C ALA A 3 -17.78 3.35 -9.86
N PRO A 4 -17.24 4.30 -9.09
CA PRO A 4 -15.84 4.28 -8.64
C PRO A 4 -15.49 3.00 -7.90
N LEU A 5 -14.34 2.42 -8.22
CA LEU A 5 -13.82 1.23 -7.51
C LEU A 5 -13.14 1.63 -6.19
N THR A 6 -13.27 0.76 -5.19
CA THR A 6 -12.50 0.79 -3.94
C THR A 6 -11.24 -0.03 -4.11
N ILE A 7 -10.08 0.61 -3.98
CA ILE A 7 -8.77 0.03 -4.26
C ILE A 7 -7.95 -0.05 -2.98
N VAL A 8 -7.28 -1.17 -2.76
CA VAL A 8 -6.13 -1.24 -1.86
C VAL A 8 -4.87 -1.32 -2.69
N PHE A 9 -3.95 -0.37 -2.48
CA PHE A 9 -2.67 -0.33 -3.18
C PHE A 9 -1.60 -1.04 -2.35
N MET A 10 -0.80 -1.92 -2.97
CA MET A 10 0.28 -2.65 -2.31
C MET A 10 1.61 -2.39 -3.02
N GLY A 11 2.53 -1.68 -2.36
CA GLY A 11 3.85 -1.37 -2.93
C GLY A 11 4.86 -1.01 -1.85
N THR A 12 6.14 -0.86 -2.19
CA THR A 12 7.18 -0.48 -1.21
C THR A 12 8.16 0.57 -1.72
N PRO A 13 8.90 0.34 -2.83
CA PRO A 13 9.98 1.25 -3.24
C PRO A 13 9.45 2.47 -4.00
N ASP A 14 10.35 3.42 -4.30
CA ASP A 14 10.07 4.61 -5.11
C ASP A 14 9.42 4.27 -6.45
N PHE A 15 9.76 3.12 -7.03
CA PHE A 15 9.17 2.64 -8.29
C PHE A 15 7.64 2.48 -8.22
N ALA A 16 7.08 2.21 -7.04
CA ALA A 16 5.64 2.07 -6.85
C ALA A 16 4.91 3.42 -6.68
N VAL A 17 5.64 4.50 -6.36
CA VAL A 17 5.04 5.81 -6.04
C VAL A 17 4.26 6.41 -7.22
N PRO A 18 4.79 6.45 -8.46
CA PRO A 18 4.05 7.04 -9.58
C PRO A 18 2.69 6.36 -9.83
N SER A 19 2.61 5.04 -9.65
CA SER A 19 1.35 4.30 -9.78
C SER A 19 0.35 4.66 -8.68
N LEU A 20 0.79 4.81 -7.43
CA LEU A 20 -0.06 5.27 -6.34
C LEU A 20 -0.58 6.69 -6.60
N GLN A 21 0.29 7.61 -7.02
CA GLN A 21 -0.10 8.99 -7.34
C GLN A 21 -1.11 9.06 -8.49
N ALA A 22 -0.93 8.23 -9.52
CA ALA A 22 -1.87 8.15 -10.63
C ALA A 22 -3.25 7.64 -10.18
N LEU A 23 -3.31 6.66 -9.27
CA LEU A 23 -4.58 6.19 -8.70
C LEU A 23 -5.27 7.27 -7.85
N LEU A 24 -4.50 8.01 -7.05
CA LEU A 24 -4.99 9.11 -6.22
C LEU A 24 -5.58 10.28 -7.04
N ALA A 25 -5.00 10.55 -8.22
CA ALA A 25 -5.49 11.56 -9.15
C ALA A 25 -6.68 11.08 -10.01
N GLY A 26 -6.96 9.77 -9.99
CA GLY A 26 -8.01 9.15 -10.78
C GLY A 26 -9.40 9.23 -10.13
N PRO A 27 -10.43 8.68 -10.80
CA PRO A 27 -11.80 8.70 -10.30
C PRO A 27 -12.10 7.65 -9.22
N ASN A 28 -11.17 6.71 -8.97
CA ASN A 28 -11.34 5.61 -8.03
C ASN A 28 -10.90 6.01 -6.62
N ARG A 29 -11.39 5.29 -5.61
CA ARG A 29 -11.05 5.53 -4.21
C ARG A 29 -9.95 4.58 -3.76
N VAL A 30 -8.79 5.11 -3.37
CA VAL A 30 -7.79 4.33 -2.63
C VAL A 30 -8.19 4.28 -1.16
N ALA A 31 -8.55 3.10 -0.65
CA ALA A 31 -9.02 2.92 0.73
C ALA A 31 -7.88 2.69 1.74
N ALA A 32 -6.78 2.08 1.31
CA ALA A 32 -5.59 1.89 2.12
C ALA A 32 -4.36 1.64 1.23
N VAL A 33 -3.18 1.86 1.81
CA VAL A 33 -1.89 1.49 1.24
C VAL A 33 -1.23 0.42 2.10
N VAL A 34 -0.77 -0.66 1.48
CA VAL A 34 0.00 -1.71 2.14
C VAL A 34 1.45 -1.63 1.68
N CYS A 35 2.39 -1.55 2.62
CA CYS A 35 3.81 -1.59 2.32
C CYS A 35 4.54 -2.53 3.27
N GLN A 36 5.82 -2.81 2.99
CA GLN A 36 6.64 -3.53 3.96
C GLN A 36 6.89 -2.66 5.20
N PRO A 37 7.18 -3.25 6.37
CA PRO A 37 7.63 -2.53 7.55
C PRO A 37 8.84 -1.64 7.27
N ASP A 38 8.98 -0.58 8.06
CA ASP A 38 10.13 0.33 7.98
C ASP A 38 11.41 -0.47 8.22
N ARG A 39 12.34 -0.43 7.27
CA ARG A 39 13.59 -1.20 7.31
C ARG A 39 14.77 -0.31 6.97
N GLY A 40 15.92 -0.61 7.57
CA GLY A 40 17.16 0.09 7.28
C GLY A 40 17.55 -0.07 5.81
N SER A 41 17.81 1.05 5.14
CA SER A 41 18.24 1.08 3.74
C SER A 41 19.60 1.79 3.60
N GLY A 42 20.33 1.47 2.54
CA GLY A 42 21.62 2.12 2.22
C GLY A 42 22.76 1.84 3.22
N ARG A 43 23.87 2.55 3.03
CA ARG A 43 25.07 2.43 3.87
C ARG A 43 24.81 3.10 5.23
N GLY A 44 24.94 2.33 6.32
CA GLY A 44 24.65 2.80 7.68
C GLY A 44 23.25 2.44 8.20
N LYS A 45 22.40 1.76 7.40
CA LYS A 45 21.11 1.18 7.81
C LYS A 45 20.21 2.11 8.62
N LYS A 46 20.19 3.41 8.32
CA LYS A 46 19.21 4.31 8.93
C LYS A 46 17.82 3.84 8.53
N VAL A 47 16.94 3.71 9.52
CA VAL A 47 15.54 3.35 9.30
C VAL A 47 14.88 4.52 8.59
N SER A 48 14.38 4.26 7.39
CA SER A 48 13.55 5.19 6.63
C SER A 48 12.20 4.54 6.37
N PRO A 49 11.10 5.31 6.38
CA PRO A 49 9.81 4.82 5.95
C PRO A 49 9.86 4.46 4.45
N PRO A 50 9.10 3.45 4.00
CA PRO A 50 8.94 3.18 2.58
C PRO A 50 8.44 4.43 1.84
N PRO A 51 8.94 4.71 0.63
CA PRO A 51 8.48 5.85 -0.16
C PRO A 51 6.95 5.93 -0.34
N VAL A 52 6.28 4.79 -0.55
CA VAL A 52 4.81 4.76 -0.67
C VAL A 52 4.09 5.09 0.63
N LYS A 53 4.68 4.79 1.80
CA LYS A 53 4.12 5.14 3.11
C LYS A 53 4.06 6.65 3.27
N VAL A 54 5.15 7.34 2.92
CA VAL A 54 5.22 8.81 2.97
C VAL A 54 4.10 9.44 2.13
N VAL A 55 3.91 8.96 0.90
CA VAL A 55 2.85 9.48 0.00
C VAL A 55 1.46 9.17 0.54
N ALA A 56 1.24 7.97 1.08
CA ALA A 56 -0.04 7.59 1.68
C ALA A 56 -0.40 8.45 2.89
N GLU A 57 0.56 8.68 3.79
CA GLU A 57 0.39 9.52 4.98
C GLU A 57 0.10 10.99 4.60
N GLN A 58 0.80 11.52 3.59
CA GLN A 58 0.54 12.87 3.05
C GLN A 58 -0.86 13.00 2.45
N ALA A 59 -1.38 11.93 1.85
CA ALA A 59 -2.74 11.86 1.32
C ALA A 59 -3.80 11.54 2.38
N GLY A 60 -3.42 11.38 3.66
CA GLY A 60 -4.33 11.03 4.76
C GLY A 60 -4.89 9.61 4.67
N LEU A 61 -4.19 8.69 3.99
CA LEU A 61 -4.63 7.32 3.81
C LEU A 61 -4.16 6.39 4.95
N PRO A 62 -4.98 5.40 5.33
CA PRO A 62 -4.55 4.31 6.19
C PRO A 62 -3.36 3.55 5.58
N VAL A 63 -2.33 3.31 6.39
CA VAL A 63 -1.17 2.49 5.99
C VAL A 63 -1.13 1.19 6.80
N LEU A 64 -1.04 0.07 6.10
CA LEU A 64 -0.88 -1.26 6.68
C LEU A 64 0.54 -1.76 6.42
N GLN A 65 1.25 -2.16 7.49
CA GLN A 65 2.61 -2.71 7.42
C GLN A 65 2.68 -4.09 8.09
N PRO A 66 1.93 -5.10 7.60
CA PRO A 66 1.96 -6.42 8.23
C PRO A 66 3.37 -7.00 8.20
N GLU A 67 3.74 -7.85 9.15
CA GLU A 67 4.95 -8.69 9.02
C GLU A 67 4.74 -9.84 8.02
N SER A 68 3.50 -10.29 7.86
CA SER A 68 3.09 -11.30 6.88
C SER A 68 1.66 -11.04 6.42
N VAL A 69 1.42 -11.22 5.11
CA VAL A 69 0.08 -11.08 4.51
C VAL A 69 -0.83 -12.31 4.76
N ARG A 70 -0.30 -13.33 5.43
CA ARG A 70 -1.05 -14.55 5.78
C ARG A 70 -1.67 -14.48 7.18
N THR A 71 -1.41 -13.42 7.94
CA THR A 71 -1.93 -13.31 9.30
C THR A 71 -3.44 -13.10 9.27
N PRO A 72 -4.22 -13.73 10.18
CA PRO A 72 -5.66 -13.50 10.28
C PRO A 72 -5.99 -12.01 10.41
N ALA A 73 -5.24 -11.27 11.22
CA ALA A 73 -5.44 -9.83 11.42
C ALA A 73 -5.28 -9.02 10.12
N PHE A 74 -4.31 -9.34 9.27
CA PHE A 74 -4.17 -8.67 7.98
C PHE A 74 -5.33 -9.00 7.05
N LEU A 75 -5.72 -10.28 6.98
CA LEU A 75 -6.85 -10.71 6.15
C LEU A 75 -8.16 -10.07 6.61
N GLU A 76 -8.38 -9.93 7.92
CA GLU A 76 -9.52 -9.22 8.49
C GLU A 76 -9.50 -7.73 8.15
N ALA A 77 -8.34 -7.07 8.26
CA ALA A 77 -8.20 -5.67 7.87
C ALA A 77 -8.53 -5.45 6.37
N ILE A 78 -8.02 -6.32 5.49
CA ILE A 78 -8.34 -6.26 4.06
C ILE A 78 -9.84 -6.52 3.80
N ARG A 79 -10.43 -7.51 4.47
CA ARG A 79 -11.88 -7.79 4.33
C ARG A 79 -12.75 -6.62 4.81
N ALA A 80 -12.38 -5.97 5.91
CA ALA A 80 -13.10 -4.82 6.44
C ALA A 80 -13.06 -3.60 5.51
N LEU A 81 -12.00 -3.48 4.70
CA LEU A 81 -11.88 -2.45 3.67
C LEU A 81 -12.77 -2.72 2.44
N ALA A 82 -13.26 -3.94 2.27
CA ALA A 82 -14.09 -4.39 1.15
C ALA A 82 -13.59 -3.88 -0.23
N PRO A 83 -12.33 -4.13 -0.62
CA PRO A 83 -11.81 -3.65 -1.89
C PRO A 83 -12.42 -4.41 -3.06
N ASP A 84 -12.71 -3.68 -4.14
CA ASP A 84 -13.03 -4.25 -5.45
C ASP A 84 -11.77 -4.77 -6.16
N LEU A 85 -10.62 -4.15 -5.88
CA LEU A 85 -9.34 -4.48 -6.51
C LEU A 85 -8.15 -4.29 -5.55
N LEU A 86 -7.17 -5.20 -5.65
CA LEU A 86 -5.83 -5.01 -5.12
C LEU A 86 -4.88 -4.63 -6.25
N VAL A 87 -4.26 -3.46 -6.17
CA VAL A 87 -3.23 -3.03 -7.14
C VAL A 87 -1.85 -3.26 -6.53
N VAL A 88 -1.05 -4.14 -7.11
CA VAL A 88 0.23 -4.58 -6.55
C VAL A 88 1.39 -4.13 -7.44
N VAL A 89 2.29 -3.30 -6.91
CA VAL A 89 3.46 -2.77 -7.64
C VAL A 89 4.69 -2.86 -6.77
N ALA A 90 5.65 -3.71 -7.15
CA ALA A 90 6.91 -3.89 -6.43
C ALA A 90 6.76 -4.08 -4.90
N TYR A 91 5.76 -4.85 -4.46
CA TYR A 91 5.48 -5.06 -3.03
C TYR A 91 6.54 -5.94 -2.33
N GLY A 92 7.22 -6.83 -3.07
CA GLY A 92 8.33 -7.63 -2.55
C GLY A 92 7.92 -8.77 -1.59
N ARG A 93 6.65 -9.17 -1.60
CA ARG A 93 6.14 -10.35 -0.89
C ARG A 93 5.16 -11.12 -1.76
N ILE A 94 5.07 -12.43 -1.51
CA ILE A 94 4.13 -13.33 -2.18
C ILE A 94 2.74 -13.12 -1.58
N LEU A 95 1.74 -12.93 -2.46
CA LEU A 95 0.33 -13.00 -2.09
C LEU A 95 -0.13 -14.47 -2.27
N PRO A 96 -0.70 -15.10 -1.22
CA PRO A 96 -1.19 -16.47 -1.29
C PRO A 96 -2.48 -16.60 -2.11
#